data_AF-A0A1V4TPH2-F1
#
_entry.id   AF-A0A1V4TPH2-F1
#
_cell.length_a   1.000
_cell.length_b   1.000
_cell.length_c   1.000
_cell.angle_alpha   90.00
_cell.angle_beta   90.00
_cell.angle_gamma   90.00
#
_symmetry.space_group_name_H-M   'P 1'
#
loop_
_entity.id
_entity.type
_entity.pdbx_description
1 polymer ?
#
loop_
_entity_poly.entity_id
_entity_poly.type
_entity_poly.pdbx_seq_one_letter_code
_entity_poly.pdbx_strand_id
1 'polypeptide(L)'
;MQSSKSEIQNFEEIIEKFKRFVAEKNPDGSSSFNDGWLNDQEGYKKKIPEGAKKSLHINEWEKSWIGSGKIHARVMAALNYIPQNEGNNLVDWHQKSDFDEIRNGDAGRMKRIESLLFRLYTEKNTDDELFDELTDAGALGKYYDLVSYLFFIKDPLLYLPNRPNSFQQAFELLGDSFIFRMSGRCSWVNYLGFFTRIAKVRELLAPAFEENVSLIDAHSFCWVIAHNPQIVKGDLKPAQNEGAKLVFSEPYCVSTNDVLIPSGVRRFNPITRKKRIKDELRNNQIGDAGELYVLTAEKNHLIVSKRPDLAAMVRHTAKEEGDGKGYDIESFSPNGQKKYIEVKTTTGKKNSRFMISDTELAFSAENPDNYYLYRLYDFKASAKENSCFVLHGNMREILVLYPIQFTALPKEF
;
A
#
# COMPACT_ATOMS: atom_id res chain seq x y z
N MET A 1 14.14 22.04 0.42
CA MET A 1 13.40 22.21 -0.86
C MET A 1 14.23 21.85 -2.09
N GLN A 2 15.49 22.29 -2.22
CA GLN A 2 16.34 21.92 -3.38
C GLN A 2 16.72 20.42 -3.41
N SER A 3 16.98 19.83 -2.24
CA SER A 3 17.34 18.40 -2.08
C SER A 3 16.22 17.44 -2.49
N SER A 4 14.95 17.71 -2.13
CA SER A 4 13.83 16.82 -2.46
C SER A 4 13.47 16.82 -3.95
N LYS A 5 13.60 17.98 -4.62
CA LYS A 5 13.35 18.09 -6.07
C LYS A 5 14.44 17.39 -6.89
N SER A 6 15.71 17.52 -6.46
CA SER A 6 16.84 16.81 -7.08
C SER A 6 16.72 15.30 -6.91
N GLU A 7 16.18 14.84 -5.78
CA GLU A 7 16.02 13.42 -5.49
C GLU A 7 14.91 12.76 -6.31
N ILE A 8 13.76 13.44 -6.45
CA ILE A 8 12.68 12.96 -7.34
C ILE A 8 13.18 12.87 -8.78
N GLN A 9 13.90 13.90 -9.25
CA GLN A 9 14.47 13.90 -10.60
C GLN A 9 15.47 12.76 -10.82
N ASN A 10 16.28 12.43 -9.80
CA ASN A 10 17.18 11.27 -9.85
C ASN A 10 16.40 9.95 -9.91
N PHE A 11 15.30 9.82 -9.17
CA PHE A 11 14.47 8.62 -9.21
C PHE A 11 13.76 8.46 -10.57
N GLU A 12 13.22 9.55 -11.14
CA GLU A 12 12.63 9.56 -12.49
C GLU A 12 13.64 9.08 -13.55
N GLU A 13 14.90 9.53 -13.46
CA GLU A 13 15.96 9.04 -14.35
C GLU A 13 16.19 7.52 -14.20
N ILE A 14 16.20 7.02 -12.97
CA ILE A 14 16.32 5.57 -12.71
C ILE A 14 15.15 4.80 -13.31
N ILE A 15 13.92 5.31 -13.19
CA ILE A 15 12.73 4.69 -13.80
C ILE A 15 12.89 4.59 -15.32
N GLU A 16 13.33 5.66 -15.98
CA GLU A 16 13.49 5.66 -17.44
C GLU A 16 14.60 4.71 -17.89
N LYS A 17 15.71 4.64 -17.15
CA LYS A 17 16.76 3.63 -17.39
C LYS A 17 16.24 2.21 -17.18
N PHE A 18 15.42 1.98 -16.16
CA PHE A 18 14.79 0.69 -15.91
C PHE A 18 13.83 0.29 -17.04
N LYS A 19 12.92 1.18 -17.46
CA LYS A 19 11.98 0.91 -18.55
C LYS A 19 12.70 0.58 -19.84
N ARG A 20 13.80 1.28 -20.15
CA ARG A 20 14.64 0.96 -21.31
C ARG A 20 15.29 -0.42 -21.20
N PHE A 21 15.87 -0.72 -20.04
CA PHE A 21 16.49 -2.03 -19.80
C PHE A 21 15.48 -3.18 -19.99
N VAL A 22 14.22 -2.99 -19.60
CA VAL A 22 13.14 -3.97 -19.84
C VAL A 22 12.74 -4.01 -21.31
N ALA A 23 12.51 -2.84 -21.92
CA ALA A 23 12.10 -2.72 -23.33
C ALA A 23 13.11 -3.36 -24.30
N GLU A 24 14.43 -3.22 -24.05
CA GLU A 24 15.48 -3.84 -24.87
C GLU A 24 15.44 -5.38 -24.86
N LYS A 25 14.76 -5.99 -23.88
CA LYS A 25 14.59 -7.44 -23.76
C LYS A 25 13.28 -7.94 -24.35
N ASN A 26 12.36 -7.03 -24.67
CA ASN A 26 11.06 -7.34 -25.23
C ASN A 26 11.05 -7.04 -26.75
N PRO A 27 10.63 -7.99 -27.61
CA PRO A 27 10.58 -7.77 -29.05
C PRO A 27 9.71 -6.59 -29.49
N ASP A 28 8.67 -6.27 -28.71
CA ASP A 28 7.73 -5.18 -28.97
C ASP A 28 8.13 -3.86 -28.28
N GLY A 29 9.26 -3.84 -27.56
CA GLY A 29 9.72 -2.66 -26.81
C GLY A 29 8.84 -2.28 -25.62
N SER A 30 7.91 -3.15 -25.21
CA SER A 30 7.05 -2.90 -24.05
C SER A 30 7.83 -2.95 -22.74
N SER A 31 7.29 -2.31 -21.71
CA SER A 31 7.79 -2.39 -20.34
C SER A 31 6.62 -2.45 -19.38
N SER A 32 6.22 -3.67 -19.01
CA SER A 32 5.14 -3.93 -18.05
C SER A 32 5.57 -4.90 -16.96
N PHE A 33 4.97 -4.80 -15.78
CA PHE A 33 5.05 -5.81 -14.72
C PHE A 33 4.12 -7.01 -14.92
N ASN A 34 3.21 -6.96 -15.90
CA ASN A 34 2.19 -7.99 -16.11
C ASN A 34 2.42 -8.84 -17.36
N ASP A 35 3.34 -8.44 -18.23
CA ASP A 35 3.72 -9.17 -19.43
C ASP A 35 5.22 -8.99 -19.76
N GLY A 36 5.65 -9.64 -20.84
CA GLY A 36 7.03 -9.60 -21.32
C GLY A 36 8.07 -10.12 -20.33
N TRP A 37 9.32 -9.73 -20.56
CA TRP A 37 10.49 -10.20 -19.83
C TRP A 37 10.38 -10.00 -18.32
N LEU A 38 9.82 -8.88 -17.86
CA LEU A 38 9.72 -8.60 -16.43
C LEU A 38 8.74 -9.54 -15.73
N ASN A 39 7.60 -9.84 -16.37
CA ASN A 39 6.68 -10.87 -15.87
C ASN A 39 7.29 -12.27 -15.93
N ASP A 40 8.05 -12.60 -16.97
CA ASP A 40 8.73 -13.90 -17.08
C ASP A 40 9.78 -14.09 -15.98
N GLN A 41 10.48 -13.02 -15.59
CA GLN A 41 11.49 -13.08 -14.53
C GLN A 41 10.90 -12.99 -13.12
N GLU A 42 9.87 -12.15 -12.90
CA GLU A 42 9.44 -11.76 -11.56
C GLU A 42 7.96 -12.05 -11.26
N GLY A 43 7.17 -12.43 -12.28
CA GLY A 43 5.74 -12.70 -12.17
C GLY A 43 5.40 -13.90 -11.30
N TYR A 44 6.33 -14.85 -11.12
CA TYR A 44 6.18 -16.01 -10.24
C TYR A 44 5.87 -15.59 -8.79
N LYS A 45 6.36 -14.42 -8.35
CA LYS A 45 6.11 -13.87 -7.01
C LYS A 45 4.62 -13.63 -6.74
N LYS A 46 3.84 -13.27 -7.77
CA LYS A 46 2.38 -13.09 -7.69
C LYS A 46 1.64 -14.43 -7.55
N LYS A 47 2.21 -15.52 -8.09
CA LYS A 47 1.63 -16.87 -8.11
C LYS A 47 1.92 -17.69 -6.84
N ILE A 48 3.07 -17.44 -6.20
CA ILE A 48 3.54 -18.20 -5.03
C ILE A 48 2.53 -18.21 -3.87
N PRO A 49 1.99 -17.06 -3.39
CA PRO A 49 1.20 -17.03 -2.16
C PRO A 49 0.02 -17.98 -2.17
N GLU A 50 -0.75 -18.01 -3.26
CA GLU A 50 -1.94 -18.86 -3.34
C GLU A 50 -1.58 -20.35 -3.28
N GLY A 51 -0.59 -20.77 -4.07
CA GLY A 51 -0.19 -22.18 -4.12
C GLY A 51 0.56 -22.66 -2.88
N ALA A 52 1.46 -21.83 -2.33
CA ALA A 52 2.15 -22.11 -1.09
C ALA A 52 1.15 -22.19 0.08
N LYS A 53 0.19 -21.26 0.15
CA LYS A 53 -0.86 -21.27 1.19
C LYS A 53 -1.78 -22.50 1.09
N LYS A 54 -2.12 -22.95 -0.12
CA LYS A 54 -2.83 -24.23 -0.32
C LYS A 54 -2.03 -25.41 0.23
N SER A 55 -0.71 -25.42 0.00
CA SER A 55 0.20 -26.48 0.46
C SER A 55 0.34 -26.57 1.98
N LEU A 56 -0.07 -25.52 2.72
CA LEU A 56 -0.11 -25.56 4.18
C LEU A 56 -1.23 -26.44 4.73
N HIS A 57 -2.35 -26.61 4.00
CA HIS A 57 -3.53 -27.32 4.49
C HIS A 57 -3.99 -26.87 5.90
N ILE A 58 -4.03 -25.55 6.14
CA ILE A 58 -4.27 -24.96 7.48
C ILE A 58 -5.56 -25.49 8.14
N ASN A 59 -6.59 -25.80 7.35
CA ASN A 59 -7.86 -26.32 7.85
C ASN A 59 -7.75 -27.71 8.53
N GLU A 60 -6.68 -28.44 8.29
CA GLU A 60 -6.41 -29.75 8.91
C GLU A 60 -5.60 -29.63 10.20
N TRP A 61 -5.10 -28.44 10.54
CA TRP A 61 -4.19 -28.27 11.66
C TRP A 61 -4.94 -28.38 12.98
N GLU A 62 -4.43 -29.20 13.89
CA GLU A 62 -4.94 -29.38 15.23
C GLU A 62 -3.90 -28.97 16.27
N LYS A 63 -4.33 -28.51 17.45
CA LYS A 63 -3.41 -28.24 18.57
C LYS A 63 -2.59 -29.47 18.98
N SER A 64 -3.14 -30.66 18.75
CA SER A 64 -2.47 -31.95 18.98
C SER A 64 -1.25 -32.18 18.07
N TRP A 65 -1.16 -31.46 16.94
CA TRP A 65 -0.03 -31.57 16.01
C TRP A 65 1.21 -30.82 16.50
N ILE A 66 1.08 -29.92 17.48
CA ILE A 66 2.20 -29.13 18.00
C ILE A 66 3.21 -30.06 18.70
N GLY A 67 4.43 -30.12 18.16
CA GLY A 67 5.52 -30.99 18.58
C GLY A 67 5.57 -32.34 17.86
N SER A 68 4.70 -32.58 16.88
CA SER A 68 4.65 -33.84 16.12
C SER A 68 5.46 -33.81 14.81
N GLY A 69 5.87 -32.63 14.35
CA GLY A 69 6.53 -32.43 13.05
C GLY A 69 5.57 -32.31 11.86
N LYS A 70 4.26 -32.49 12.06
CA LYS A 70 3.26 -32.38 10.97
C LYS A 70 3.10 -30.95 10.45
N ILE A 71 3.12 -29.95 11.32
CA ILE A 71 3.03 -28.54 10.93
C ILE A 71 4.30 -28.13 10.19
N HIS A 72 5.46 -28.53 10.71
CA HIS A 72 6.75 -28.37 10.03
C HIS A 72 6.71 -28.94 8.61
N ALA A 73 6.25 -30.18 8.45
CA ALA A 73 6.15 -30.83 7.14
C ALA A 73 5.22 -30.07 6.16
N ARG A 74 4.10 -29.52 6.63
CA ARG A 74 3.20 -28.68 5.82
C ARG A 74 3.85 -27.37 5.40
N VAL A 75 4.61 -26.74 6.29
CA VAL A 75 5.37 -25.52 5.98
C VAL A 75 6.52 -25.81 5.01
N MET A 76 7.20 -26.95 5.16
CA MET A 76 8.18 -27.43 4.17
C MET A 76 7.56 -27.65 2.79
N ALA A 77 6.34 -28.21 2.71
CA ALA A 77 5.63 -28.34 1.44
C ALA A 77 5.34 -26.96 0.81
N ALA A 78 4.93 -25.98 1.61
CA ALA A 78 4.74 -24.60 1.14
C ALA A 78 6.04 -23.95 0.63
N LEU A 79 7.17 -24.12 1.35
CA LEU A 79 8.50 -23.64 0.92
C LEU A 79 9.02 -24.35 -0.35
N ASN A 80 8.57 -25.57 -0.60
CA ASN A 80 8.87 -26.34 -1.80
C ASN A 80 7.90 -26.07 -2.96
N TYR A 81 6.88 -25.23 -2.77
CA TYR A 81 5.99 -24.86 -3.85
C TYR A 81 6.74 -24.02 -4.91
N ILE A 82 6.62 -24.47 -6.16
CA ILE A 82 7.24 -23.88 -7.35
C ILE A 82 6.13 -23.75 -8.40
N PRO A 83 5.71 -22.54 -8.78
CA PRO A 83 4.72 -22.37 -9.84
C PRO A 83 5.32 -22.74 -11.20
N GLN A 84 4.69 -23.64 -11.95
CA GLN A 84 4.90 -23.84 -13.40
C GLN A 84 6.37 -23.96 -13.86
N ASN A 85 7.25 -24.61 -13.08
CA ASN A 85 8.70 -24.74 -13.35
C ASN A 85 9.51 -23.42 -13.30
N GLU A 86 8.97 -22.36 -12.71
CA GLU A 86 9.65 -21.09 -12.43
C GLU A 86 10.43 -21.19 -11.11
N GLY A 87 11.67 -20.71 -11.03
CA GLY A 87 12.46 -20.79 -9.79
C GLY A 87 11.81 -20.04 -8.61
N ASN A 88 11.97 -20.54 -7.39
CA ASN A 88 11.57 -19.84 -6.16
C ASN A 88 12.83 -19.35 -5.42
N ASN A 89 13.20 -18.08 -5.61
CA ASN A 89 14.39 -17.48 -4.99
C ASN A 89 14.06 -16.55 -3.79
N LEU A 90 12.80 -16.54 -3.34
CA LEU A 90 12.32 -15.65 -2.28
C LEU A 90 12.92 -15.98 -0.91
N VAL A 91 13.32 -17.24 -0.71
CA VAL A 91 13.96 -17.74 0.51
C VAL A 91 15.31 -18.31 0.14
N ASP A 92 16.34 -18.03 0.96
CA ASP A 92 17.65 -18.64 0.79
C ASP A 92 17.56 -20.17 0.88
N TRP A 93 18.23 -20.86 -0.03
CA TRP A 93 18.21 -22.33 -0.01
C TRP A 93 18.87 -22.90 1.25
N HIS A 94 19.86 -22.22 1.84
CA HIS A 94 20.45 -22.65 3.11
C HIS A 94 19.46 -22.48 4.26
N GLN A 95 18.73 -21.36 4.34
CA GLN A 95 17.70 -21.17 5.37
C GLN A 95 16.58 -22.22 5.26
N LYS A 96 16.25 -22.61 4.03
CA LYS A 96 15.30 -23.70 3.78
C LYS A 96 15.86 -25.06 4.21
N SER A 97 17.14 -25.33 3.94
CA SER A 97 17.82 -26.54 4.39
C SER A 97 17.88 -26.61 5.92
N ASP A 98 18.28 -25.51 6.57
CA ASP A 98 18.33 -25.39 8.03
C ASP A 98 16.95 -25.59 8.65
N PHE A 99 15.89 -25.09 7.99
CA PHE A 99 14.52 -25.31 8.42
C PHE A 99 14.12 -26.79 8.29
N ASP A 100 14.48 -27.49 7.21
CA ASP A 100 14.21 -28.94 7.07
C ASP A 100 14.88 -29.75 8.19
N GLU A 101 16.13 -29.41 8.52
CA GLU A 101 16.92 -30.11 9.55
C GLU A 101 16.36 -29.99 10.98
N ILE A 102 15.42 -29.08 11.25
CA ILE A 102 14.73 -29.00 12.55
C ILE A 102 14.06 -30.34 12.91
N ARG A 103 13.61 -31.13 11.91
CA ARG A 103 13.01 -32.46 12.14
C ARG A 103 13.96 -33.46 12.80
N ASN A 104 15.26 -33.26 12.63
CA ASN A 104 16.31 -34.11 13.19
C ASN A 104 16.88 -33.56 14.51
N GLY A 105 16.39 -32.40 14.96
CA GLY A 105 16.92 -31.66 16.10
C GLY A 105 16.18 -31.87 17.42
N ASP A 106 16.31 -30.90 18.32
CA ASP A 106 15.69 -30.92 19.64
C ASP A 106 14.15 -30.89 19.56
N ALA A 107 13.50 -31.82 20.26
CA ALA A 107 12.05 -31.95 20.29
C ALA A 107 11.36 -30.72 20.93
N GLY A 108 12.01 -30.08 21.91
CA GLY A 108 11.53 -28.84 22.53
C GLY A 108 11.50 -27.69 21.53
N ARG A 109 12.58 -27.54 20.75
CA ARG A 109 12.70 -26.57 19.66
C ARG A 109 11.64 -26.82 18.58
N MET A 110 11.45 -28.06 18.14
CA MET A 110 10.40 -28.42 17.18
C MET A 110 9.02 -28.00 17.70
N LYS A 111 8.69 -28.38 18.93
CA LYS A 111 7.41 -28.03 19.57
C LYS A 111 7.20 -26.52 19.64
N ARG A 112 8.25 -25.76 19.99
CA ARG A 112 8.18 -24.30 20.03
C ARG A 112 7.89 -23.72 18.64
N ILE A 113 8.61 -24.17 17.62
CA ILE A 113 8.47 -23.68 16.24
C ILE A 113 7.08 -24.01 15.69
N GLU A 114 6.59 -25.24 15.87
CA GLU A 114 5.24 -25.62 15.45
C GLU A 114 4.15 -24.83 16.18
N SER A 115 4.35 -24.50 17.46
CA SER A 115 3.44 -23.63 18.21
C SER A 115 3.35 -22.22 17.60
N LEU A 116 4.51 -21.62 17.27
CA LEU A 116 4.56 -20.29 16.64
C LEU A 116 3.94 -20.29 15.24
N LEU A 117 4.21 -21.32 14.44
CA LEU A 117 3.62 -21.49 13.11
C LEU A 117 2.10 -21.71 13.21
N PHE A 118 1.64 -22.52 14.16
CA PHE A 118 0.20 -22.70 14.43
C PHE A 118 -0.48 -21.36 14.73
N ARG A 119 0.10 -20.56 15.63
CA ARG A 119 -0.39 -19.22 15.96
C ARG A 119 -0.44 -18.32 14.72
N LEU A 120 0.62 -18.30 13.91
CA LEU A 120 0.73 -17.46 12.71
C LEU A 120 -0.45 -17.63 11.76
N TYR A 121 -0.88 -18.87 11.53
CA TYR A 121 -1.88 -19.21 10.52
C TYR A 121 -3.30 -19.44 11.05
N THR A 122 -3.49 -19.63 12.36
CA THR A 122 -4.81 -19.99 12.93
C THR A 122 -5.36 -18.95 13.92
N GLU A 123 -4.50 -18.15 14.56
CA GLU A 123 -4.93 -17.22 15.60
C GLU A 123 -5.10 -15.79 15.07
N LYS A 124 -5.95 -15.01 15.77
CA LYS A 124 -6.22 -13.60 15.45
C LYS A 124 -5.38 -12.69 16.36
N ASN A 125 -4.22 -12.29 15.84
CA ASN A 125 -3.43 -11.09 16.14
C ASN A 125 -2.47 -11.12 17.36
N THR A 126 -1.16 -11.07 17.06
CA THR A 126 -0.15 -10.01 17.36
C THR A 126 1.05 -10.27 16.44
N ASP A 127 0.97 -9.80 15.19
CA ASP A 127 1.94 -10.13 14.13
C ASP A 127 3.35 -9.59 14.41
N ASP A 128 3.42 -8.49 15.15
CA ASP A 128 4.65 -7.88 15.65
C ASP A 128 5.37 -8.77 16.66
N GLU A 129 4.69 -9.13 17.75
CA GLU A 129 5.23 -10.03 18.78
C GLU A 129 5.62 -11.38 18.18
N LEU A 130 4.76 -11.93 17.33
CA LEU A 130 4.98 -13.22 16.71
C LEU A 130 6.17 -13.23 15.75
N PHE A 131 6.39 -12.14 15.01
CA PHE A 131 7.57 -12.01 14.16
C PHE A 131 8.85 -12.05 15.00
N ASP A 132 8.90 -11.28 16.09
CA ASP A 132 10.07 -11.26 16.96
C ASP A 132 10.28 -12.62 17.65
N GLU A 133 9.21 -13.29 18.11
CA GLU A 133 9.27 -14.65 18.65
C GLU A 133 9.79 -15.70 17.64
N LEU A 134 9.36 -15.61 16.37
CA LEU A 134 9.83 -16.49 15.30
C LEU A 134 11.31 -16.29 15.01
N THR A 135 11.81 -15.05 15.08
CA THR A 135 13.22 -14.72 14.83
C THR A 135 14.15 -14.98 16.01
N ASP A 136 13.61 -15.44 17.14
CA ASP A 136 14.40 -15.81 18.32
C ASP A 136 15.32 -17.01 18.02
N ALA A 137 16.50 -17.04 18.65
CA ALA A 137 17.51 -18.08 18.43
C ALA A 137 17.00 -19.49 18.80
N GLY A 138 16.10 -19.60 19.77
CA GLY A 138 15.45 -20.87 20.13
C GLY A 138 14.30 -21.27 19.19
N ALA A 139 14.04 -20.53 18.12
CA ALA A 139 13.01 -20.79 17.12
C ALA A 139 13.68 -20.91 15.74
N LEU A 140 13.32 -20.06 14.78
CA LEU A 140 13.89 -20.06 13.43
C LEU A 140 15.25 -19.34 13.39
N GLY A 141 15.56 -18.51 14.39
CA GLY A 141 16.73 -17.65 14.37
C GLY A 141 16.56 -16.45 13.45
N LYS A 142 17.64 -15.69 13.23
CA LYS A 142 17.60 -14.40 12.51
C LYS A 142 17.54 -14.56 10.98
N TYR A 143 16.69 -15.48 10.52
CA TYR A 143 16.43 -15.83 9.12
C TYR A 143 15.32 -14.95 8.54
N TYR A 144 15.71 -13.74 8.13
CA TYR A 144 14.79 -12.72 7.63
C TYR A 144 13.94 -13.21 6.45
N ASP A 145 14.59 -13.86 5.49
CA ASP A 145 13.98 -14.31 4.25
C ASP A 145 12.90 -15.36 4.55
N LEU A 146 13.24 -16.34 5.40
CA LEU A 146 12.30 -17.37 5.82
C LEU A 146 11.09 -16.77 6.57
N VAL A 147 11.34 -15.94 7.59
CA VAL A 147 10.24 -15.37 8.40
C VAL A 147 9.36 -14.46 7.55
N SER A 148 9.94 -13.52 6.80
CA SER A 148 9.17 -12.63 5.92
C SER A 148 8.38 -13.39 4.84
N TYR A 149 8.92 -14.49 4.31
CA TYR A 149 8.19 -15.37 3.39
C TYR A 149 6.97 -16.03 4.05
N LEU A 150 7.08 -16.51 5.28
CA LEU A 150 5.94 -17.10 6.00
C LEU A 150 4.81 -16.08 6.20
N PHE A 151 5.16 -14.83 6.49
CA PHE A 151 4.19 -13.74 6.54
C PHE A 151 3.62 -13.40 5.15
N PHE A 152 4.46 -13.38 4.11
CA PHE A 152 4.03 -13.14 2.73
C PHE A 152 2.98 -14.16 2.25
N ILE A 153 3.16 -15.45 2.54
CA ILE A 153 2.17 -16.47 2.15
C ILE A 153 0.95 -16.50 3.09
N LYS A 154 1.05 -15.93 4.30
CA LYS A 154 -0.11 -15.68 5.18
C LYS A 154 -1.03 -14.65 4.54
N ASP A 155 -0.50 -13.48 4.18
CA ASP A 155 -1.24 -12.40 3.52
C ASP A 155 -0.33 -11.57 2.59
N PRO A 156 -0.37 -11.82 1.27
CA PRO A 156 0.50 -11.15 0.31
C PRO A 156 0.10 -9.70 0.01
N LEU A 157 -1.03 -9.22 0.56
CA LEU A 157 -1.42 -7.81 0.48
C LEU A 157 -0.81 -6.98 1.61
N LEU A 158 -0.47 -7.62 2.73
CA LEU A 158 0.07 -6.96 3.92
C LEU A 158 1.58 -7.15 4.08
N TYR A 159 2.13 -8.21 3.50
CA TYR A 159 3.51 -8.62 3.71
C TYR A 159 4.26 -8.82 2.41
N LEU A 160 5.58 -8.76 2.47
CA LEU A 160 6.48 -8.95 1.33
C LEU A 160 7.67 -9.81 1.75
N PRO A 161 8.17 -10.68 0.85
CA PRO A 161 9.42 -11.37 1.12
C PRO A 161 10.56 -10.34 1.20
N ASN A 162 11.53 -10.61 2.06
CA ASN A 162 12.66 -9.70 2.28
C ASN A 162 13.99 -10.45 2.25
N ARG A 163 14.81 -10.12 1.25
CA ARG A 163 16.20 -10.53 1.10
C ARG A 163 17.09 -9.32 1.46
N PRO A 164 17.56 -9.19 2.72
CA PRO A 164 17.99 -7.91 3.26
C PRO A 164 19.22 -7.33 2.56
N ASN A 165 20.14 -8.16 2.09
CA ASN A 165 21.32 -7.69 1.36
C ASN A 165 20.94 -7.09 0.00
N SER A 166 20.07 -7.77 -0.76
CA SER A 166 19.62 -7.30 -2.08
C SER A 166 18.79 -6.02 -1.95
N PHE A 167 17.88 -5.94 -0.96
CA PHE A 167 17.07 -4.74 -0.78
C PHE A 167 17.85 -3.56 -0.20
N GLN A 168 18.81 -3.80 0.68
CA GLN A 168 19.72 -2.74 1.11
C GLN A 168 20.51 -2.19 -0.08
N GLN A 169 21.07 -3.07 -0.93
CA GLN A 169 21.76 -2.65 -2.15
C GLN A 169 20.83 -1.86 -3.09
N ALA A 170 19.59 -2.31 -3.29
CA ALA A 170 18.60 -1.57 -4.07
C ALA A 170 18.39 -0.16 -3.50
N PHE A 171 18.17 -0.05 -2.19
CA PHE A 171 17.94 1.23 -1.54
C PHE A 171 19.14 2.17 -1.58
N GLU A 172 20.37 1.64 -1.47
CA GLU A 172 21.60 2.41 -1.67
C GLU A 172 21.71 2.95 -3.10
N LEU A 173 21.24 2.21 -4.12
CA LEU A 173 21.20 2.67 -5.50
C LEU A 173 20.14 3.76 -5.73
N LEU A 174 19.02 3.74 -5.00
CA LEU A 174 17.92 4.70 -5.18
C LEU A 174 18.21 6.08 -4.58
N GLY A 175 19.24 6.19 -3.74
CA GLY A 175 19.72 7.46 -3.17
C GLY A 175 19.40 7.63 -1.67
N ASP A 176 19.81 8.78 -1.14
CA ASP A 176 19.94 9.03 0.29
C ASP A 176 18.64 8.83 1.09
N SER A 177 17.47 9.20 0.57
CA SER A 177 16.21 9.01 1.31
C SER A 177 15.73 7.56 1.38
N PHE A 178 16.37 6.65 0.64
CA PHE A 178 16.08 5.23 0.70
C PHE A 178 17.05 4.47 1.60
N ILE A 179 18.24 5.04 1.88
CA ILE A 179 19.29 4.40 2.68
C ILE A 179 18.70 3.84 3.98
N PHE A 180 18.83 2.53 4.11
CA PHE A 180 18.31 1.81 5.26
C PHE A 180 19.15 0.56 5.51
N ARG A 181 19.76 0.49 6.69
CA ARG A 181 20.59 -0.65 7.08
C ARG A 181 19.70 -1.82 7.52
N MET A 182 19.73 -2.90 6.76
CA MET A 182 18.90 -4.08 6.97
C MET A 182 19.71 -5.32 7.37
N SER A 183 20.92 -5.46 6.83
CA SER A 183 21.77 -6.63 7.07
C SER A 183 22.13 -6.77 8.56
N GLY A 184 21.87 -7.95 9.10
CA GLY A 184 22.10 -8.28 10.52
C GLY A 184 21.10 -7.66 11.51
N ARG A 185 20.02 -7.03 11.03
CA ARG A 185 19.01 -6.36 11.88
C ARG A 185 17.62 -7.01 11.77
N CYS A 186 17.54 -8.32 12.03
CA CYS A 186 16.28 -9.05 11.96
C CYS A 186 15.37 -8.79 13.18
N SER A 187 14.34 -7.97 12.96
CA SER A 187 13.26 -7.62 13.89
C SER A 187 12.04 -7.12 13.12
N TRP A 188 10.89 -7.09 13.81
CA TRP A 188 9.66 -6.50 13.29
C TRP A 188 9.81 -5.02 12.90
N VAL A 189 10.45 -4.21 13.74
CA VAL A 189 10.68 -2.78 13.46
C VAL A 189 11.49 -2.59 12.18
N ASN A 190 12.51 -3.42 11.96
CA ASN A 190 13.29 -3.37 10.73
C ASN A 190 12.46 -3.80 9.51
N TYR A 191 11.46 -4.66 9.71
CA TYR A 191 10.63 -5.22 8.64
C TYR A 191 9.62 -4.19 8.16
N LEU A 192 8.99 -3.48 9.10
CA LEU A 192 8.21 -2.29 8.79
C LEU A 192 9.07 -1.22 8.09
N GLY A 193 10.30 -1.04 8.54
CA GLY A 193 11.26 -0.16 7.87
C GLY A 193 11.44 -0.53 6.40
N PHE A 194 11.68 -1.79 6.09
CA PHE A 194 11.75 -2.29 4.71
C PHE A 194 10.47 -2.01 3.92
N PHE A 195 9.32 -2.35 4.51
CA PHE A 195 8.01 -2.17 3.89
C PHE A 195 7.75 -0.69 3.52
N THR A 196 8.10 0.24 4.41
CA THR A 196 7.98 1.69 4.17
C THR A 196 8.78 2.13 2.94
N ARG A 197 9.97 1.57 2.71
CA ARG A 197 10.77 1.92 1.52
C ARG A 197 10.15 1.34 0.26
N ILE A 198 9.69 0.10 0.28
CA ILE A 198 8.98 -0.48 -0.87
C ILE A 198 7.69 0.28 -1.19
N ALA A 199 6.94 0.70 -0.17
CA ALA A 199 5.75 1.51 -0.36
C ALA A 199 6.07 2.87 -1.02
N LYS A 200 7.16 3.52 -0.60
CA LYS A 200 7.67 4.75 -1.23
C LYS A 200 8.12 4.50 -2.68
N VAL A 201 8.82 3.40 -2.95
CA VAL A 201 9.20 3.01 -4.32
C VAL A 201 7.96 2.81 -5.19
N ARG A 202 6.93 2.13 -4.68
CA ARG A 202 5.65 1.93 -5.38
C ARG A 202 5.00 3.27 -5.74
N GLU A 203 4.97 4.20 -4.79
CA GLU A 203 4.40 5.54 -4.99
C GLU A 203 5.11 6.29 -6.14
N LEU A 204 6.44 6.22 -6.20
CA LEU A 204 7.22 6.88 -7.25
C LEU A 204 7.17 6.13 -8.59
N LEU A 205 7.02 4.80 -8.59
CA LEU A 205 6.90 4.00 -9.81
C LEU A 205 5.52 4.11 -10.47
N ALA A 206 4.45 4.16 -9.68
CA ALA A 206 3.09 4.05 -10.19
C ALA A 206 2.74 5.04 -11.32
N PRO A 207 3.18 6.32 -11.31
CA PRO A 207 2.91 7.25 -12.41
C PRO A 207 3.59 6.91 -13.74
N ALA A 208 4.63 6.07 -13.72
CA ALA A 208 5.45 5.77 -14.90
C ALA A 208 4.98 4.55 -15.70
N PHE A 209 3.98 3.81 -15.22
CA PHE A 209 3.43 2.61 -15.83
C PHE A 209 1.91 2.78 -16.03
N GLU A 210 1.38 2.24 -17.13
CA GLU A 210 -0.06 2.32 -17.43
C GLU A 210 -0.89 1.31 -16.61
N GLU A 211 -0.25 0.26 -16.10
CA GLU A 211 -0.85 -0.71 -15.19
C GLU A 211 -0.83 -0.23 -13.73
N ASN A 212 -1.64 -0.88 -12.90
CA ASN A 212 -1.56 -0.71 -11.46
C ASN A 212 -0.30 -1.39 -10.91
N VAL A 213 0.66 -0.59 -10.44
CA VAL A 213 1.88 -1.06 -9.77
C VAL A 213 1.57 -1.44 -8.33
N SER A 214 1.61 -2.74 -8.05
CA SER A 214 1.42 -3.30 -6.70
C SER A 214 2.70 -3.21 -5.86
N LEU A 215 2.59 -3.51 -4.56
CA LEU A 215 3.76 -3.59 -3.67
C LEU A 215 4.76 -4.68 -4.10
N ILE A 216 4.27 -5.81 -4.64
CA ILE A 216 5.15 -6.87 -5.14
C ILE A 216 5.84 -6.48 -6.45
N ASP A 217 5.25 -5.57 -7.24
CA ASP A 217 5.89 -4.98 -8.43
C ASP A 217 7.02 -4.04 -8.04
N ALA A 218 6.79 -3.14 -7.07
CA ALA A 218 7.84 -2.29 -6.51
C ALA A 218 8.99 -3.10 -5.89
N HIS A 219 8.66 -4.18 -5.18
CA HIS A 219 9.63 -5.16 -4.71
C HIS A 219 10.43 -5.78 -5.88
N SER A 220 9.77 -6.13 -6.99
CA SER A 220 10.41 -6.70 -8.17
C SER A 220 11.32 -5.71 -8.88
N PHE A 221 10.92 -4.44 -8.98
CA PHE A 221 11.79 -3.36 -9.45
C PHE A 221 13.07 -3.25 -8.60
N CYS A 222 12.94 -3.17 -7.26
CA CYS A 222 14.09 -3.12 -6.36
C CYS A 222 15.00 -4.35 -6.52
N TRP A 223 14.40 -5.53 -6.69
CA TRP A 223 15.14 -6.76 -6.93
C TRP A 223 15.96 -6.70 -8.22
N VAL A 224 15.35 -6.26 -9.33
CA VAL A 224 16.00 -6.18 -10.64
C VAL A 224 17.17 -5.19 -10.60
N ILE A 225 17.00 -3.99 -10.03
CA ILE A 225 18.09 -3.00 -9.99
C ILE A 225 19.25 -3.43 -9.08
N ALA A 226 18.98 -4.16 -7.98
CA ALA A 226 20.04 -4.69 -7.12
C ALA A 226 20.93 -5.69 -7.87
N HIS A 227 20.33 -6.54 -8.71
CA HIS A 227 21.05 -7.55 -9.49
C HIS A 227 21.54 -7.01 -10.85
N ASN A 228 21.15 -5.79 -11.20
CA ASN A 228 21.57 -5.10 -12.42
C ASN A 228 21.96 -3.64 -12.08
N PRO A 229 22.99 -3.43 -11.23
CA PRO A 229 23.34 -2.09 -10.74
C PRO A 229 23.76 -1.12 -11.87
N GLN A 230 24.12 -1.64 -13.04
CA GLN A 230 24.40 -0.86 -14.25
C GLN A 230 23.18 -0.07 -14.76
N ILE A 231 21.94 -0.47 -14.41
CA ILE A 231 20.73 0.30 -14.72
C ILE A 231 20.82 1.69 -14.08
N VAL A 232 21.37 1.76 -12.87
CA VAL A 232 21.48 3.02 -12.11
C VAL A 232 22.83 3.69 -12.35
N LYS A 233 23.92 2.92 -12.28
CA LYS A 233 25.30 3.41 -12.33
C LYS A 233 25.84 3.67 -13.75
N GLY A 234 25.14 3.22 -14.79
CA GLY A 234 25.61 3.30 -16.17
C GLY A 234 25.13 4.55 -16.91
N ASP A 235 25.99 5.04 -17.82
CA ASP A 235 25.63 6.00 -18.86
C ASP A 235 24.88 5.29 -20.00
N LEU A 236 23.59 5.01 -19.81
CA LEU A 236 22.74 4.62 -20.94
C LEU A 236 22.58 5.86 -21.83
N LYS A 237 23.15 5.82 -23.06
CA LYS A 237 23.13 6.95 -24.01
C LYS A 237 21.73 7.58 -24.08
N PRO A 238 21.58 8.91 -23.97
CA PRO A 238 20.27 9.55 -24.05
C PRO A 238 19.60 9.21 -25.37
N ALA A 239 18.34 8.78 -25.31
CA ALA A 239 17.54 8.59 -26.51
C ALA A 239 17.23 9.97 -27.10
N GLN A 240 17.60 10.18 -28.36
CA GLN A 240 16.99 11.22 -29.17
C GLN A 240 15.58 10.77 -29.49
N ASN A 241 14.58 11.36 -28.84
CA ASN A 241 13.25 11.47 -29.42
C ASN A 241 12.49 12.64 -28.79
N GLU A 242 12.23 13.62 -29.63
CA GLU A 242 11.33 14.74 -29.40
C GLU A 242 9.89 14.21 -29.27
N GLY A 243 9.16 14.70 -28.27
CA GLY A 243 7.71 14.85 -28.34
C GLY A 243 6.84 13.59 -28.19
N ALA A 244 6.65 13.13 -26.95
CA ALA A 244 5.40 12.46 -26.56
C ALA A 244 4.90 13.06 -25.24
N LYS A 245 3.89 13.92 -25.34
CA LYS A 245 3.16 14.46 -24.19
C LYS A 245 2.28 13.36 -23.60
N LEU A 246 2.55 12.97 -22.35
CA LEU A 246 1.64 12.17 -21.54
C LEU A 246 0.33 12.96 -21.32
N VAL A 247 -0.79 12.37 -21.75
CA VAL A 247 -2.15 12.86 -21.48
C VAL A 247 -2.80 11.84 -20.54
N PHE A 248 -2.99 12.19 -19.28
CA PHE A 248 -3.79 11.41 -18.33
C PHE A 248 -5.22 11.98 -18.31
N SER A 249 -6.24 11.12 -18.34
CA SER A 249 -7.65 11.50 -18.30
C SER A 249 -8.08 12.00 -16.91
N GLU A 250 -8.96 13.00 -16.90
CA GLU A 250 -9.56 13.60 -15.68
C GLU A 250 -10.39 12.57 -14.88
N PRO A 251 -10.54 12.73 -13.55
CA PRO A 251 -11.56 11.99 -12.81
C PRO A 251 -12.96 12.42 -13.30
N TYR A 252 -13.81 11.44 -13.61
CA TYR A 252 -15.22 11.69 -13.94
C TYR A 252 -16.02 12.06 -12.66
N CYS A 253 -15.83 13.28 -12.17
CA CYS A 253 -16.60 13.86 -11.06
C CYS A 253 -17.84 14.55 -11.64
N VAL A 254 -19.03 13.98 -11.44
CA VAL A 254 -20.29 14.60 -11.89
C VAL A 254 -20.64 15.74 -10.93
N SER A 255 -20.85 16.94 -11.48
CA SER A 255 -21.36 18.12 -10.77
C SER A 255 -22.78 17.89 -10.23
N THR A 256 -23.13 18.53 -9.12
CA THR A 256 -24.35 18.29 -8.31
C THR A 256 -25.67 18.52 -9.03
N ASN A 257 -25.69 19.12 -10.21
CA ASN A 257 -26.92 19.30 -10.98
C ASN A 257 -27.61 17.97 -11.34
N ASP A 258 -26.93 16.82 -11.20
CA ASP A 258 -27.45 15.49 -11.52
C ASP A 258 -27.69 14.56 -10.30
N VAL A 259 -27.58 15.05 -9.06
CA VAL A 259 -27.78 14.21 -7.85
C VAL A 259 -29.20 14.36 -7.29
N LEU A 260 -30.10 13.45 -7.67
CA LEU A 260 -31.42 13.31 -7.05
C LEU A 260 -31.28 12.83 -5.59
N ILE A 261 -31.59 13.70 -4.63
CA ILE A 261 -31.73 13.35 -3.21
C ILE A 261 -32.96 12.44 -3.07
N PRO A 262 -32.82 11.16 -2.66
CA PRO A 262 -33.97 10.29 -2.52
C PRO A 262 -34.87 10.72 -1.35
N SER A 263 -36.11 11.06 -1.66
CA SER A 263 -37.19 11.23 -0.68
C SER A 263 -37.54 9.87 -0.06
N GLY A 264 -37.07 9.62 1.17
CA GLY A 264 -37.47 8.44 1.95
C GLY A 264 -36.33 7.82 2.78
N VAL A 265 -35.95 8.46 3.89
CA VAL A 265 -34.95 7.91 4.81
C VAL A 265 -35.61 6.91 5.78
N ARG A 266 -35.20 5.64 5.71
CA ARG A 266 -35.57 4.59 6.67
C ARG A 266 -35.07 4.93 8.09
N ARG A 267 -35.89 4.61 9.11
CA ARG A 267 -35.63 4.83 10.54
C ARG A 267 -34.22 4.41 10.97
N PHE A 268 -33.60 5.25 11.78
CA PHE A 268 -32.30 5.03 12.42
C PHE A 268 -32.33 3.77 13.28
N ASN A 269 -31.47 2.79 12.97
CA ASN A 269 -31.24 1.62 13.82
C ASN A 269 -29.79 1.70 14.31
N PRO A 270 -29.54 1.90 15.62
CA PRO A 270 -28.19 2.10 16.12
C PRO A 270 -27.33 0.85 15.89
N ILE A 271 -26.20 1.04 15.20
CA ILE A 271 -25.22 -0.02 14.95
C ILE A 271 -24.49 -0.35 16.26
N THR A 272 -24.35 -1.64 16.58
CA THR A 272 -23.67 -2.11 17.81
C THR A 272 -22.20 -1.65 17.87
N ARG A 273 -21.75 -1.21 19.06
CA ARG A 273 -20.38 -0.71 19.35
C ARG A 273 -19.24 -1.60 18.85
N LYS A 274 -19.41 -2.94 18.86
CA LYS A 274 -18.43 -3.92 18.34
C LYS A 274 -18.26 -3.91 16.82
N LYS A 275 -19.28 -3.51 16.07
CA LYS A 275 -19.21 -3.37 14.60
C LYS A 275 -18.46 -2.08 14.23
N ARG A 276 -18.65 -1.02 15.03
CA ARG A 276 -18.02 0.31 14.86
C ARG A 276 -16.49 0.27 14.86
N ILE A 277 -15.87 -0.45 15.81
CA ILE A 277 -14.39 -0.54 15.95
C ILE A 277 -13.74 -1.31 14.78
N LYS A 278 -14.42 -2.35 14.27
CA LYS A 278 -13.94 -3.08 13.09
C LYS A 278 -14.08 -2.29 11.79
N ASP A 279 -15.12 -1.47 11.70
CA ASP A 279 -15.33 -0.56 10.58
C ASP A 279 -14.30 0.58 10.63
N GLU A 280 -13.95 1.13 11.81
CA GLU A 280 -12.93 2.19 11.98
C GLU A 280 -11.55 1.82 11.39
N LEU A 281 -11.01 0.63 11.64
CA LEU A 281 -9.69 0.24 11.10
C LEU A 281 -9.69 0.00 9.57
N ARG A 282 -10.77 -0.57 9.02
CA ARG A 282 -10.95 -0.72 7.56
C ARG A 282 -11.23 0.63 6.89
N ASN A 283 -11.91 1.52 7.60
CA ASN A 283 -12.24 2.86 7.14
C ASN A 283 -11.00 3.76 7.06
N ASN A 284 -9.99 3.54 7.91
CA ASN A 284 -8.74 4.32 7.84
C ASN A 284 -7.93 4.00 6.57
N GLN A 285 -7.70 2.72 6.25
CA GLN A 285 -6.93 2.34 5.06
C GLN A 285 -7.61 2.76 3.74
N ILE A 286 -8.93 2.70 3.67
CA ILE A 286 -9.68 3.16 2.49
C ILE A 286 -9.83 4.69 2.45
N GLY A 287 -9.92 5.33 3.63
CA GLY A 287 -9.85 6.79 3.77
C GLY A 287 -8.54 7.32 3.19
N ASP A 288 -7.41 6.80 3.68
CA ASP A 288 -6.06 7.10 3.20
C ASP A 288 -5.91 6.93 1.68
N ALA A 289 -6.42 5.82 1.14
CA ALA A 289 -6.37 5.54 -0.30
C ALA A 289 -7.23 6.52 -1.12
N GLY A 290 -8.38 6.94 -0.58
CA GLY A 290 -9.24 7.92 -1.24
C GLY A 290 -8.70 9.35 -1.15
N GLU A 291 -8.13 9.75 -0.02
CA GLU A 291 -7.43 11.03 0.13
C GLU A 291 -6.29 11.14 -0.87
N LEU A 292 -5.47 10.10 -0.99
CA LEU A 292 -4.39 10.06 -1.98
C LEU A 292 -4.94 10.16 -3.42
N TYR A 293 -6.04 9.45 -3.72
CA TYR A 293 -6.69 9.52 -5.04
C TYR A 293 -7.13 10.95 -5.39
N VAL A 294 -7.77 11.66 -4.46
CA VAL A 294 -8.20 13.06 -4.66
C VAL A 294 -7.01 14.00 -4.73
N LEU A 295 -5.97 13.80 -3.91
CA LEU A 295 -4.75 14.62 -3.93
C LEU A 295 -4.06 14.55 -5.31
N THR A 296 -3.92 13.34 -5.86
CA THR A 296 -3.35 13.13 -7.19
C THR A 296 -4.22 13.76 -8.28
N ALA A 297 -5.53 13.58 -8.20
CA ALA A 297 -6.48 14.17 -9.14
C ALA A 297 -6.39 15.70 -9.19
N GLU A 298 -6.32 16.36 -8.03
CA GLU A 298 -6.19 17.83 -7.93
C GLU A 298 -4.88 18.35 -8.52
N LYS A 299 -3.76 17.69 -8.22
CA LYS A 299 -2.45 18.04 -8.81
C LYS A 299 -2.49 17.91 -10.33
N ASN A 300 -3.05 16.82 -10.85
CA ASN A 300 -3.18 16.60 -12.29
C ASN A 300 -4.08 17.64 -12.96
N HIS A 301 -5.21 17.97 -12.36
CA HIS A 301 -6.11 19.01 -12.88
C HIS A 301 -5.41 20.35 -13.03
N LEU A 302 -4.61 20.75 -12.05
CA LEU A 302 -3.81 21.99 -12.11
C LEU A 302 -2.70 21.92 -13.17
N ILE A 303 -2.00 20.79 -13.31
CA ILE A 303 -0.98 20.59 -14.34
C ILE A 303 -1.60 20.70 -15.74
N VAL A 304 -2.70 20.01 -16.00
CA VAL A 304 -3.44 20.05 -17.28
C VAL A 304 -3.95 21.47 -17.55
N SER A 305 -4.38 22.18 -16.51
CA SER A 305 -4.79 23.59 -16.57
C SER A 305 -3.62 24.57 -16.70
N LYS A 306 -2.39 24.07 -16.99
CA LYS A 306 -1.17 24.87 -17.17
C LYS A 306 -0.78 25.68 -15.93
N ARG A 307 -1.11 25.17 -14.73
CA ARG A 307 -0.73 25.71 -13.43
C ARG A 307 0.11 24.71 -12.61
N PRO A 308 1.26 24.24 -13.13
CA PRO A 308 2.14 23.36 -12.37
C PRO A 308 2.71 24.04 -11.12
N ASP A 309 2.76 25.38 -11.11
CA ASP A 309 3.10 26.20 -9.95
C ASP A 309 2.13 25.97 -8.79
N LEU A 310 0.82 25.94 -9.07
CA LEU A 310 -0.20 25.64 -8.06
C LEU A 310 -0.25 24.15 -7.71
N ALA A 311 -0.05 23.27 -8.68
CA ALA A 311 -0.01 21.83 -8.45
C ALA A 311 1.07 21.44 -7.42
N ALA A 312 2.22 22.11 -7.47
CA ALA A 312 3.30 21.94 -6.51
C ALA A 312 2.96 22.46 -5.11
N MET A 313 1.95 23.33 -4.99
CA MET A 313 1.48 23.90 -3.72
C MET A 313 0.33 23.11 -3.08
N VAL A 314 -0.21 22.09 -3.75
CA VAL A 314 -1.28 21.23 -3.19
C VAL A 314 -0.72 20.38 -2.04
N ARG A 315 -1.38 20.42 -0.88
CA ARG A 315 -0.93 19.77 0.36
C ARG A 315 -1.94 18.80 0.94
N HIS A 316 -1.43 17.75 1.58
CA HIS A 316 -2.23 16.81 2.37
C HIS A 316 -2.23 17.27 3.83
N THR A 317 -3.15 18.18 4.17
CA THR A 317 -3.12 18.91 5.45
C THR A 317 -3.35 18.03 6.68
N ALA A 318 -4.15 16.97 6.57
CA ALA A 318 -4.37 16.01 7.66
C ALA A 318 -3.06 15.33 8.12
N LYS A 319 -2.14 15.06 7.17
CA LYS A 319 -0.85 14.39 7.46
C LYS A 319 0.29 15.32 7.81
N GLU A 320 0.23 16.58 7.37
CA GLU A 320 1.31 17.56 7.57
C GLU A 320 1.14 18.39 8.85
N GLU A 321 -0.09 18.66 9.28
CA GLU A 321 -0.38 19.59 10.39
C GLU A 321 -1.35 19.04 11.44
N GLY A 322 -1.88 17.82 11.26
CA GLY A 322 -2.79 17.10 12.18
C GLY A 322 -4.28 17.30 11.93
N ASP A 323 -5.13 16.50 12.57
CA ASP A 323 -6.59 16.36 12.34
C ASP A 323 -7.47 17.56 12.81
N GLY A 324 -6.93 18.77 12.86
CA GLY A 324 -7.57 19.93 13.51
C GLY A 324 -8.17 21.00 12.58
N LYS A 325 -7.91 20.96 11.26
CA LYS A 325 -8.25 22.07 10.35
C LYS A 325 -9.67 22.02 9.75
N GLY A 326 -10.33 20.86 9.76
CA GLY A 326 -11.67 20.68 9.19
C GLY A 326 -11.70 20.39 7.69
N TYR A 327 -10.57 20.01 7.08
CA TYR A 327 -10.44 19.51 5.71
C TYR A 327 -9.15 18.68 5.54
N ASP A 328 -9.13 17.77 4.55
CA ASP A 328 -8.01 16.85 4.30
C ASP A 328 -6.94 17.42 3.36
N ILE A 329 -7.34 18.17 2.33
CA ILE A 329 -6.47 18.63 1.24
C ILE A 329 -6.64 20.14 1.00
N GLU A 330 -5.52 20.88 1.01
CA GLU A 330 -5.48 22.25 0.47
C GLU A 330 -5.05 22.21 -1.00
N SER A 331 -5.91 22.68 -1.89
CA SER A 331 -5.69 22.73 -3.34
C SER A 331 -6.03 24.13 -3.88
N PHE A 332 -6.05 24.28 -5.20
CA PHE A 332 -6.35 25.52 -5.90
C PHE A 332 -7.22 25.26 -7.12
N SER A 333 -8.01 26.25 -7.51
CA SER A 333 -8.59 26.30 -8.85
C SER A 333 -7.55 26.85 -9.84
N PRO A 334 -7.75 26.69 -11.17
CA PRO A 334 -6.83 27.23 -12.17
C PRO A 334 -6.62 28.75 -12.10
N ASN A 335 -7.60 29.48 -11.55
CA ASN A 335 -7.50 30.93 -11.36
C ASN A 335 -6.69 31.32 -10.11
N GLY A 336 -6.26 30.36 -9.28
CA GLY A 336 -5.47 30.58 -8.07
C GLY A 336 -6.28 30.73 -6.78
N GLN A 337 -7.61 30.65 -6.82
CA GLN A 337 -8.42 30.58 -5.61
C GLN A 337 -8.15 29.26 -4.87
N LYS A 338 -8.07 29.33 -3.54
CA LYS A 338 -7.87 28.16 -2.70
C LYS A 338 -9.10 27.25 -2.73
N LYS A 339 -8.85 25.95 -2.64
CA LYS A 339 -9.86 24.91 -2.42
C LYS A 339 -9.51 24.17 -1.14
N TYR A 340 -10.46 24.07 -0.22
CA TYR A 340 -10.38 23.24 0.97
C TYR A 340 -11.22 21.99 0.73
N ILE A 341 -10.59 20.83 0.69
CA ILE A 341 -11.23 19.60 0.23
C ILE A 341 -11.26 18.58 1.37
N GLU A 342 -12.48 18.15 1.69
CA GLU A 342 -12.78 17.04 2.58
C GLU A 342 -13.08 15.78 1.76
N VAL A 343 -12.49 14.63 2.10
CA VAL A 343 -12.60 13.39 1.34
C VAL A 343 -13.32 12.32 2.14
N LYS A 344 -14.45 11.83 1.60
CA LYS A 344 -15.24 10.77 2.24
C LYS A 344 -15.28 9.55 1.34
N THR A 345 -14.57 8.49 1.71
CA THR A 345 -14.43 7.28 0.87
C THR A 345 -15.30 6.11 1.37
N THR A 346 -15.83 5.30 0.46
CA THR A 346 -16.58 4.07 0.77
C THR A 346 -16.47 3.05 -0.35
N THR A 347 -16.40 1.76 -0.02
CA THR A 347 -16.60 0.66 -1.00
C THR A 347 -18.06 0.44 -1.36
N GLY A 348 -19.00 1.08 -0.65
CA GLY A 348 -20.43 0.97 -0.88
C GLY A 348 -20.98 1.98 -1.88
N LYS A 349 -22.29 1.91 -2.11
CA LYS A 349 -23.01 2.74 -3.10
C LYS A 349 -22.96 4.24 -2.78
N LYS A 350 -23.19 5.07 -3.82
CA LYS A 350 -23.30 6.55 -3.81
C LYS A 350 -24.00 7.15 -2.57
N ASN A 351 -25.18 6.61 -2.21
CA ASN A 351 -26.03 7.16 -1.14
C ASN A 351 -25.75 6.55 0.25
N SER A 352 -24.63 5.84 0.41
CA SER A 352 -24.25 5.30 1.71
C SER A 352 -23.82 6.43 2.66
N ARG A 353 -24.20 6.29 3.94
CA ARG A 353 -23.90 7.27 4.98
C ARG A 353 -22.39 7.42 5.18
N PHE A 354 -21.98 8.59 5.62
CA PHE A 354 -20.61 8.90 6.04
C PHE A 354 -20.64 9.74 7.30
N MET A 355 -19.52 9.78 8.02
CA MET A 355 -19.32 10.65 9.18
C MET A 355 -18.72 11.96 8.72
N ILE A 356 -19.17 13.06 9.31
CA ILE A 356 -18.61 14.40 9.16
C ILE A 356 -18.50 15.00 10.57
N SER A 357 -17.36 15.60 10.89
CA SER A 357 -17.12 16.16 12.23
C SER A 357 -17.73 17.56 12.39
N ASP A 358 -17.94 18.00 13.64
CA ASP A 358 -18.36 19.38 13.92
C ASP A 358 -17.32 20.40 13.44
N THR A 359 -16.03 20.05 13.48
CA THR A 359 -14.94 20.88 12.97
C THR A 359 -15.04 21.05 11.45
N GLU A 360 -15.25 19.96 10.70
CA GLU A 360 -15.50 20.01 9.25
C GLU A 360 -16.73 20.85 8.90
N LEU A 361 -17.83 20.65 9.64
CA LEU A 361 -19.07 21.43 9.44
C LEU A 361 -18.86 22.92 9.71
N ALA A 362 -18.18 23.27 10.81
CA ALA A 362 -17.87 24.65 11.16
C ALA A 362 -16.99 25.32 10.10
N PHE A 363 -15.91 24.64 9.69
CA PHE A 363 -15.00 25.16 8.68
C PHE A 363 -15.70 25.37 7.33
N SER A 364 -16.58 24.46 6.92
CA SER A 364 -17.38 24.60 5.69
C SER A 364 -18.34 25.80 5.72
N ALA A 365 -18.89 26.13 6.90
CA ALA A 365 -19.78 27.26 7.07
C ALA A 365 -19.02 28.60 7.07
N GLU A 366 -17.76 28.60 7.54
CA GLU A 366 -16.88 29.77 7.53
C GLU A 366 -16.26 30.04 6.16
N ASN A 367 -16.06 29.00 5.33
CA ASN A 367 -15.38 29.09 4.03
C ASN A 367 -16.23 28.54 2.86
N PRO A 368 -17.51 28.90 2.71
CA PRO A 368 -18.42 28.24 1.77
C PRO A 368 -17.97 28.36 0.31
N ASP A 369 -17.39 29.51 -0.08
CA ASP A 369 -16.94 29.74 -1.46
C ASP A 369 -15.78 28.83 -1.88
N ASN A 370 -15.01 28.32 -0.91
CA ASN A 370 -13.78 27.57 -1.15
C ASN A 370 -13.83 26.14 -0.60
N TYR A 371 -14.93 25.71 0.03
CA TYR A 371 -15.04 24.40 0.67
C TYR A 371 -15.72 23.35 -0.20
N TYR A 372 -15.08 22.20 -0.36
CA TYR A 372 -15.55 21.10 -1.19
C TYR A 372 -15.52 19.78 -0.42
N LEU A 373 -16.53 18.94 -0.62
CA LEU A 373 -16.56 17.56 -0.13
C LEU A 373 -16.56 16.60 -1.31
N TYR A 374 -15.52 15.76 -1.39
CA TYR A 374 -15.34 14.74 -2.43
C TYR A 374 -15.82 13.40 -1.88
N ARG A 375 -16.92 12.89 -2.43
CA ARG A 375 -17.48 11.60 -2.03
C ARG A 375 -17.12 10.53 -3.06
N LEU A 376 -16.13 9.71 -2.72
CA LEU A 376 -15.75 8.52 -3.48
C LEU A 376 -16.65 7.34 -3.06
N TYR A 377 -17.27 6.69 -4.03
CA TYR A 377 -18.17 5.55 -3.81
C TYR A 377 -17.92 4.42 -4.81
N ASP A 378 -18.39 3.22 -4.44
CA ASP A 378 -18.00 1.96 -5.10
C ASP A 378 -16.47 1.86 -5.27
N PHE A 379 -15.74 2.45 -4.31
CA PHE A 379 -14.32 2.74 -4.43
C PHE A 379 -13.51 1.44 -4.42
N LYS A 380 -12.62 1.34 -5.40
CA LYS A 380 -11.64 0.25 -5.52
C LYS A 380 -10.29 0.91 -5.71
N ALA A 381 -9.41 0.71 -4.74
CA ALA A 381 -8.05 1.27 -4.77
C ALA A 381 -7.25 0.85 -6.03
N SER A 382 -7.65 -0.25 -6.68
CA SER A 382 -7.05 -0.75 -7.92
C SER A 382 -7.71 -0.27 -9.22
N ALA A 383 -8.81 0.48 -9.16
CA ALA A 383 -9.52 0.96 -10.34
C ALA A 383 -8.89 2.26 -10.87
N LYS A 384 -8.75 2.35 -12.21
CA LYS A 384 -8.24 3.54 -12.91
C LYS A 384 -9.15 4.75 -12.71
N GLU A 385 -10.46 4.52 -12.66
CA GLU A 385 -11.47 5.52 -12.39
C GLU A 385 -12.33 5.06 -11.22
N ASN A 386 -12.57 5.96 -10.28
CA ASN A 386 -13.47 5.73 -9.16
C ASN A 386 -14.64 6.69 -9.27
N SER A 387 -15.84 6.19 -8.94
CA SER A 387 -17.03 7.02 -8.99
C SER A 387 -16.99 8.06 -7.88
N CYS A 388 -17.17 9.32 -8.26
CA CYS A 388 -17.08 10.47 -7.36
C CYS A 388 -18.24 11.44 -7.58
N PHE A 389 -18.68 12.11 -6.53
CA PHE A 389 -19.43 13.36 -6.64
C PHE A 389 -18.83 14.41 -5.71
N VAL A 390 -18.98 15.68 -6.07
CA VAL A 390 -18.43 16.81 -5.32
C VAL A 390 -19.57 17.66 -4.78
N LEU A 391 -19.56 17.99 -3.50
CA LEU A 391 -20.43 19.02 -2.92
C LEU A 391 -19.60 20.28 -2.69
N HIS A 392 -20.15 21.45 -2.93
CA HIS A 392 -19.48 22.74 -2.78
C HIS A 392 -20.36 23.68 -1.97
N GLY A 393 -19.80 24.34 -0.94
CA GLY A 393 -20.53 25.27 -0.08
C GLY A 393 -20.60 24.87 1.39
N ASN A 394 -21.57 25.47 2.09
CA ASN A 394 -21.85 25.20 3.50
C ASN A 394 -22.47 23.81 3.69
N MET A 395 -21.72 22.86 4.26
CA MET A 395 -22.21 21.49 4.44
C MET A 395 -23.40 21.38 5.39
N ARG A 396 -23.64 22.38 6.27
CA ARG A 396 -24.84 22.40 7.14
C ARG A 396 -26.13 22.64 6.37
N GLU A 397 -26.06 23.35 5.25
CA GLU A 397 -27.21 23.64 4.39
C GLU A 397 -27.42 22.55 3.34
N ILE A 398 -26.33 21.90 2.93
CA ILE A 398 -26.34 20.90 1.85
C ILE A 398 -26.65 19.49 2.36
N LEU A 399 -26.19 19.11 3.57
CA LEU A 399 -26.33 17.77 4.12
C LEU A 399 -27.53 17.63 5.07
N VAL A 400 -28.16 16.45 5.06
CA VAL A 400 -29.09 16.04 6.13
C VAL A 400 -28.28 15.39 7.26
N LEU A 401 -28.15 16.09 8.38
CA LEU A 401 -27.34 15.67 9.52
C LEU A 401 -28.17 14.90 10.56
N TYR A 402 -27.63 13.78 11.05
CA TYR A 402 -28.18 13.01 12.17
C TYR A 402 -27.15 12.97 13.30
N PRO A 403 -27.49 13.38 14.52
CA PRO A 403 -26.56 13.33 15.64
C PRO A 403 -26.25 11.87 16.02
N ILE A 404 -24.97 11.54 16.11
CA ILE A 404 -24.49 10.17 16.41
C ILE A 404 -23.64 10.09 17.69
N GLN A 405 -22.90 11.14 18.02
CA GLN A 405 -22.09 11.27 19.24
C GLN A 405 -22.07 12.74 19.66
N PHE A 406 -21.95 12.98 20.97
CA PHE A 406 -21.85 14.31 21.55
C PHE A 406 -20.62 14.36 22.45
N THR A 407 -19.95 15.51 22.46
CA THR A 407 -18.99 15.87 23.51
C THR A 407 -19.74 16.67 24.56
N ALA A 408 -19.49 16.41 25.85
CA ALA A 408 -20.18 17.08 26.96
C ALA A 408 -19.18 17.70 27.93
N LEU A 409 -19.54 18.86 28.47
CA LEU A 409 -18.87 19.50 29.60
C LEU A 409 -19.82 19.49 30.81
N PRO A 410 -19.29 19.47 32.05
CA PRO A 410 -20.10 19.72 33.24
C PRO A 410 -20.79 21.07 33.09
N LYS A 411 -22.09 21.12 33.35
CA LYS A 411 -22.80 22.39 33.49
C LYS A 411 -22.23 23.07 34.74
N GLU A 412 -21.77 24.32 34.63
CA GLU A 412 -21.25 25.06 35.79
C GLU A 412 -22.26 24.98 36.95
N PHE A 413 -21.77 24.60 38.14
CA PHE A 413 -22.55 24.56 39.38
C PHE A 413 -22.33 25.84 40.17
#